data_AF-A0A2A6BLA0-F1
#
_entry.id   AF-A0A2A6BLA0-F1
#
_cell.length_a   1.000
_cell.length_b   1.000
_cell.length_c   1.000
_cell.angle_alpha   90.00
_cell.angle_beta   90.00
_cell.angle_gamma   90.00
#
_symmetry.space_group_name_H-M   'P 1'
#
loop_
_entity.id
_entity.type
_entity.pdbx_description
1 polymer ?
#
loop_
_entity_poly.entity_id
_entity_poly.type
_entity_poly.pdbx_seq_one_letter_code
_entity_poly.pdbx_strand_id
1 'polypeptide(L)'
;MRWCRRCPVCSATNRAVESAFAYMDYLYRRSPNTRFFRYDAITCFVLNHVAEWLDGKSTRERTLILEKALKGRNEIVREEQKRADQLGEAIVRKMEAEKVDYERKVLRSDVRKSKITQELGTTGLLYTESMIDCAIHGLRQSDAINLIKGQLRYRKKVLGQVATHRMSYRFSEGGVQLSLDTLVSHLKELVGADSTSGALEEDDFRSFYLGRTCELTCDITLSDGNVIDGECTIDNIISDGSGEVTIHLNGSSGIFTISRSLFEDLINDDAIVPL
;
A
#
# COMPACT_ATOMS: atom_id res chain seq x y z
N MET A 1 -17.63 -36.72 -11.90
CA MET A 1 -16.89 -37.73 -11.10
C MET A 1 -17.75 -38.99 -10.95
N ARG A 2 -17.56 -39.99 -11.84
CA ARG A 2 -18.11 -41.35 -11.71
C ARG A 2 -17.09 -42.34 -12.29
N TRP A 3 -15.93 -42.48 -11.63
CA TRP A 3 -14.93 -43.45 -12.08
C TRP A 3 -14.67 -44.58 -11.08
N CYS A 4 -15.15 -44.49 -9.84
CA CYS A 4 -14.90 -45.54 -8.84
C CYS A 4 -16.14 -45.90 -7.99
N ARG A 5 -17.31 -46.07 -8.62
CA ARG A 5 -18.52 -46.57 -7.92
C ARG A 5 -18.92 -48.00 -8.27
N ARG A 6 -18.25 -48.69 -9.22
CA ARG A 6 -18.65 -50.04 -9.64
C ARG A 6 -17.48 -50.94 -10.07
N CYS A 7 -16.43 -51.06 -9.26
CA CYS A 7 -15.53 -52.21 -9.36
C CYS A 7 -15.65 -53.02 -8.06
N PRO A 8 -16.29 -54.20 -8.06
CA PRO A 8 -16.48 -55.01 -6.84
C PRO A 8 -15.19 -55.66 -6.32
N VAL A 9 -14.06 -55.49 -7.02
CA VAL A 9 -12.83 -56.26 -6.80
C VAL A 9 -11.69 -55.42 -6.20
N CYS A 10 -11.84 -54.09 -6.09
CA CYS A 10 -10.80 -53.26 -5.46
C CYS A 10 -10.96 -53.29 -3.94
N SER A 11 -9.96 -53.84 -3.24
CA SER A 11 -9.87 -53.81 -1.78
C SER A 11 -9.94 -52.35 -1.28
N ALA A 12 -10.48 -52.14 -0.07
CA ALA A 12 -10.65 -50.80 0.52
C ALA A 12 -9.33 -49.99 0.59
N THR A 13 -8.19 -50.67 0.56
CA THR A 13 -6.83 -50.13 0.54
C THR A 13 -6.52 -49.33 -0.73
N ASN A 14 -7.06 -49.69 -1.90
CA ASN A 14 -6.80 -48.98 -3.17
C ASN A 14 -7.60 -47.68 -3.32
N ARG A 15 -8.65 -47.45 -2.51
CA ARG A 15 -9.47 -46.22 -2.58
C ARG A 15 -8.71 -44.97 -2.16
N ALA A 16 -7.90 -45.06 -1.11
CA ALA A 16 -7.13 -43.92 -0.61
C ALA A 16 -6.10 -43.46 -1.64
N VAL A 17 -5.44 -44.42 -2.26
CA VAL A 17 -4.39 -44.26 -3.26
C VAL A 17 -4.93 -43.59 -4.54
N GLU A 18 -6.00 -44.14 -5.14
CA GLU A 18 -6.67 -43.52 -6.28
C GLU A 18 -7.29 -42.15 -5.97
N SER A 19 -7.75 -41.94 -4.73
CA SER A 19 -8.32 -40.66 -4.31
C SER A 19 -7.28 -39.54 -4.27
N ALA A 20 -6.02 -39.85 -3.96
CA ALA A 20 -4.94 -38.88 -3.97
C ALA A 20 -4.66 -38.39 -5.40
N PHE A 21 -4.50 -39.30 -6.38
CA PHE A 21 -4.32 -38.89 -7.79
C PHE A 21 -5.55 -38.14 -8.34
N ALA A 22 -6.76 -38.58 -8.00
CA ALA A 22 -7.97 -37.90 -8.45
C ALA A 22 -8.12 -36.50 -7.84
N TYR A 23 -7.72 -36.32 -6.57
CA TYR A 23 -7.69 -35.02 -5.92
C TYR A 23 -6.62 -34.12 -6.54
N MET A 24 -5.45 -34.66 -6.87
CA MET A 24 -4.39 -33.89 -7.55
C MET A 24 -4.76 -33.51 -8.99
N ASP A 25 -5.38 -34.40 -9.77
CA ASP A 25 -5.89 -34.07 -11.11
C ASP A 25 -7.00 -33.00 -11.03
N TYR A 26 -7.84 -33.07 -9.99
CA TYR A 26 -8.82 -32.03 -9.71
C TYR A 26 -8.17 -30.68 -9.37
N LEU A 27 -7.16 -30.65 -8.50
CA LEU A 27 -6.42 -29.43 -8.15
C LEU A 27 -5.70 -28.84 -9.38
N TYR A 28 -5.05 -29.68 -10.18
CA TYR A 28 -4.38 -29.24 -11.40
C TYR A 28 -5.35 -28.58 -12.39
N ARG A 29 -6.57 -29.11 -12.52
CA ARG A 29 -7.60 -28.54 -13.42
C ARG A 29 -8.34 -27.34 -12.84
N ARG A 30 -8.55 -27.30 -11.52
CA ARG A 30 -9.37 -26.27 -10.86
C ARG A 30 -8.55 -25.05 -10.42
N SER A 31 -7.29 -25.26 -10.06
CA SER A 31 -6.36 -24.20 -9.64
C SER A 31 -5.08 -24.28 -10.48
N PRO A 32 -5.14 -23.84 -11.75
CA PRO A 32 -4.03 -23.97 -12.70
C PRO A 32 -2.76 -23.19 -12.30
N ASN A 33 -2.86 -22.28 -11.33
CA ASN A 33 -1.71 -21.54 -10.78
C ASN A 33 -1.07 -22.23 -9.56
N THR A 34 -1.58 -23.38 -9.13
CA THR A 34 -0.99 -24.13 -8.00
C THR A 34 0.23 -24.88 -8.49
N ARG A 35 1.40 -24.50 -7.98
CA ARG A 35 2.65 -25.20 -8.28
C ARG A 35 2.65 -26.55 -7.58
N PHE A 36 2.91 -27.60 -8.35
CA PHE A 36 3.07 -28.94 -7.80
C PHE A 36 4.54 -29.12 -7.40
N PHE A 37 4.80 -29.18 -6.10
CA PHE A 37 6.18 -29.24 -5.60
C PHE A 37 6.75 -30.64 -5.72
N ARG A 38 8.08 -30.72 -5.76
CA ARG A 38 8.82 -31.99 -5.82
C ARG A 38 8.39 -32.96 -4.72
N TYR A 39 8.11 -32.47 -3.51
CA TYR A 39 7.67 -33.29 -2.39
C TYR A 39 6.27 -33.88 -2.58
N ASP A 40 5.35 -33.14 -3.21
CA ASP A 40 4.02 -33.67 -3.56
C ASP A 40 4.13 -34.76 -4.63
N ALA A 41 5.02 -34.57 -5.60
CA ALA A 41 5.32 -35.56 -6.63
C ALA A 41 5.87 -36.86 -6.04
N ILE A 42 6.83 -36.74 -5.11
CA ILE A 42 7.42 -37.89 -4.41
C ILE A 42 6.36 -38.57 -3.54
N THR A 43 5.52 -37.80 -2.84
CA THR A 43 4.45 -38.34 -2.00
C THR A 43 3.46 -39.14 -2.85
N CYS A 44 3.04 -38.62 -4.01
CA CYS A 44 2.23 -39.38 -4.96
C CYS A 44 2.94 -40.63 -5.48
N PHE A 45 4.24 -40.54 -5.79
CA PHE A 45 5.01 -41.69 -6.27
C PHE A 45 5.11 -42.82 -5.21
N VAL A 46 5.31 -42.45 -3.94
CA VAL A 46 5.44 -43.39 -2.81
C VAL A 46 4.09 -43.94 -2.40
N LEU A 47 3.09 -43.09 -2.14
CA LEU A 47 1.77 -43.53 -1.67
C LEU A 47 1.01 -44.38 -2.68
N ASN A 48 1.37 -44.28 -3.97
CA ASN A 48 0.77 -45.09 -5.03
C ASN A 48 1.59 -46.32 -5.41
N HIS A 49 2.60 -46.66 -4.60
CA HIS A 49 3.43 -47.85 -4.83
C HIS A 49 4.02 -47.90 -6.25
N VAL A 50 4.27 -46.73 -6.86
CA VAL A 50 4.70 -46.64 -8.27
C VAL A 50 6.08 -47.27 -8.44
N ALA A 51 6.94 -47.12 -7.43
CA ALA A 51 8.24 -47.80 -7.37
C ALA A 51 8.08 -49.33 -7.43
N GLU A 52 7.31 -49.90 -6.49
CA GLU A 52 7.06 -51.35 -6.41
C GLU A 52 6.39 -51.89 -7.68
N TRP A 53 5.46 -51.12 -8.26
CA TRP A 53 4.84 -51.46 -9.53
C TRP A 53 5.83 -51.45 -10.70
N LEU A 54 6.76 -50.48 -10.74
CA LEU A 54 7.82 -50.41 -11.76
C LEU A 54 8.84 -51.56 -11.60
N ASP A 55 9.13 -51.96 -10.37
CA ASP A 55 10.04 -53.08 -10.08
C ASP A 55 9.47 -54.42 -10.55
N GLY A 56 8.14 -54.58 -10.49
CA GLY A 56 7.42 -55.72 -11.06
C GLY A 56 7.36 -55.76 -12.60
N LYS A 57 7.88 -54.75 -13.31
CA LYS A 57 7.95 -54.72 -14.78
C LYS A 57 9.28 -55.24 -15.31
N SER A 58 9.23 -55.79 -16.52
CA SER A 58 10.44 -56.15 -17.26
C SER A 58 11.31 -54.93 -17.53
N THR A 59 12.63 -55.13 -17.65
CA THR A 59 13.58 -54.04 -17.91
C THR A 59 13.20 -53.23 -19.14
N ARG A 60 12.72 -53.90 -20.20
CA ARG A 60 12.29 -53.25 -21.45
C ARG A 60 11.08 -52.34 -21.24
N GLU A 61 10.06 -52.80 -20.51
CA GLU A 61 8.86 -52.00 -20.23
C GLU A 61 9.18 -50.81 -19.32
N ARG A 62 10.02 -51.03 -18.31
CA ARG A 62 10.46 -49.98 -17.38
C ARG A 62 11.17 -48.85 -18.13
N THR A 63 12.11 -49.19 -19.01
CA THR A 63 12.82 -48.21 -19.84
C THR A 63 11.86 -47.43 -20.74
N LEU A 64 10.90 -48.11 -21.37
CA LEU A 64 9.91 -47.47 -22.24
C LEU A 64 9.04 -46.45 -21.48
N ILE A 65 8.62 -46.78 -20.25
CA ILE A 65 7.81 -45.90 -19.40
C ILE A 65 8.62 -44.66 -19.00
N LEU A 66 9.87 -44.85 -18.56
CA LEU A 66 10.74 -43.74 -18.15
C LEU A 66 11.09 -42.83 -19.33
N GLU A 67 11.36 -43.38 -20.51
CA GLU A 67 11.61 -42.58 -21.72
C GLU A 67 10.40 -41.73 -22.11
N LYS A 68 9.17 -42.26 -21.99
CA LYS A 68 7.96 -41.47 -22.23
C LYS A 68 7.79 -40.36 -21.21
N ALA A 69 8.05 -40.63 -19.93
CA ALA A 69 8.00 -39.61 -18.87
C ALA A 69 9.03 -38.51 -19.11
N LEU A 70 10.25 -38.87 -19.52
CA LEU A 70 11.31 -37.92 -19.85
C LEU A 70 10.98 -37.06 -21.08
N LYS A 71 10.35 -37.65 -22.12
CA LYS A 71 9.87 -36.91 -23.28
C LYS A 71 8.78 -35.90 -22.90
N GLY A 72 7.87 -36.27 -22.00
CA GLY A 72 6.82 -35.38 -21.48
C GLY A 72 7.36 -34.20 -20.67
N ARG A 73 8.58 -34.28 -20.12
CA ARG A 73 9.20 -33.20 -19.33
C ARG A 73 9.29 -31.89 -20.11
N ASN A 74 9.72 -31.95 -21.37
CA ASN A 74 9.94 -30.74 -22.17
C ASN A 74 8.61 -30.03 -22.49
N GLU A 75 7.52 -30.79 -22.61
CA GLU A 75 6.18 -30.24 -22.82
C GLU A 75 5.68 -29.53 -21.55
N ILE A 76 5.84 -30.17 -20.37
CA ILE A 76 5.49 -29.56 -19.08
C ILE A 76 6.26 -28.25 -18.85
N VAL A 77 7.58 -28.24 -19.10
CA VAL A 77 8.40 -27.03 -18.95
C VAL A 77 7.92 -25.91 -19.87
N ARG A 78 7.56 -26.25 -21.11
CA ARG A 78 7.08 -25.26 -22.09
C ARG A 78 5.72 -24.68 -21.70
N GLU A 79 4.80 -25.52 -21.20
CA GLU A 79 3.50 -25.07 -20.73
C GLU A 79 3.62 -24.16 -19.50
N GLU A 80 4.46 -24.53 -18.54
CA GLU A 80 4.71 -23.72 -17.34
C GLU A 80 5.34 -22.37 -17.68
N GLN A 81 6.32 -22.32 -18.58
CA GLN A 81 6.90 -21.06 -19.03
C GLN A 81 5.84 -20.16 -19.69
N LYS A 82 5.03 -20.72 -20.61
CA LYS A 82 3.95 -19.97 -21.27
C LYS A 82 2.95 -19.42 -20.26
N ARG A 83 2.60 -20.18 -19.21
CA ARG A 83 1.71 -19.72 -18.14
C ARG A 83 2.35 -18.60 -17.31
N ALA A 84 3.63 -18.73 -16.98
CA ALA A 84 4.37 -17.70 -16.25
C ALA A 84 4.42 -16.38 -17.03
N ASP A 85 4.68 -16.45 -18.34
CA ASP A 85 4.70 -15.28 -19.23
C ASP A 85 3.32 -14.61 -19.28
N GLN A 86 2.25 -15.39 -19.47
CA GLN A 86 0.87 -14.90 -19.47
C GLN A 86 0.47 -14.22 -18.15
N LEU A 87 0.89 -14.80 -17.02
CA LEU A 87 0.66 -14.22 -15.70
C LEU A 87 1.44 -12.91 -15.54
N GLY A 88 2.70 -12.88 -15.95
CA GLY A 88 3.54 -11.68 -15.94
C GLY A 88 2.90 -10.54 -16.73
N GLU A 89 2.47 -10.81 -17.96
CA GLU A 89 1.75 -9.82 -18.79
C GLU A 89 0.45 -9.33 -18.14
N ALA A 90 -0.32 -10.23 -17.50
CA ALA A 90 -1.56 -9.85 -16.83
C ALA A 90 -1.31 -8.95 -15.61
N ILE A 91 -0.24 -9.20 -14.86
CA ILE A 91 0.18 -8.37 -13.73
C ILE A 91 0.58 -6.98 -14.23
N VAL A 92 1.42 -6.90 -15.26
CA VAL A 92 1.85 -5.62 -15.85
C VAL A 92 0.65 -4.82 -16.33
N ARG A 93 -0.26 -5.44 -17.11
CA ARG A 93 -1.49 -4.77 -17.57
C ARG A 93 -2.36 -4.25 -16.43
N LYS A 94 -2.43 -4.99 -15.31
CA LYS A 94 -3.18 -4.56 -14.13
C LYS A 94 -2.51 -3.34 -13.48
N MET A 95 -1.19 -3.38 -13.30
CA MET A 95 -0.43 -2.26 -12.73
C MET A 95 -0.54 -1.00 -13.59
N GLU A 96 -0.44 -1.13 -14.92
CA GLU A 96 -0.61 -0.03 -15.86
C GLU A 96 -2.02 0.58 -15.76
N ALA A 97 -3.05 -0.25 -15.66
CA ALA A 97 -4.43 0.22 -15.49
C ALA A 97 -4.63 0.96 -14.15
N GLU A 98 -4.05 0.45 -13.05
CA GLU A 98 -4.09 1.09 -11.74
C GLU A 98 -3.36 2.44 -11.75
N LYS A 99 -2.19 2.52 -12.40
CA LYS A 99 -1.44 3.77 -12.59
C LYS A 99 -2.27 4.81 -13.34
N VAL A 100 -2.90 4.43 -14.45
CA VAL A 100 -3.76 5.35 -15.23
C VAL A 100 -4.96 5.83 -14.41
N ASP A 101 -5.59 4.97 -13.61
CA ASP A 101 -6.70 5.37 -12.74
C ASP A 101 -6.24 6.32 -11.62
N TYR A 102 -5.07 6.05 -11.02
CA TYR A 102 -4.45 6.91 -10.03
C TYR A 102 -4.15 8.30 -10.61
N GLU A 103 -3.48 8.39 -11.77
CA GLU A 103 -3.19 9.65 -12.45
C GLU A 103 -4.47 10.43 -12.77
N ARG A 104 -5.55 9.75 -13.22
CA ARG A 104 -6.86 10.40 -13.43
C ARG A 104 -7.50 10.91 -12.14
N LYS A 105 -7.29 10.25 -11.00
CA LYS A 105 -7.80 10.71 -9.70
C LYS A 105 -7.02 11.92 -9.22
N VAL A 106 -5.70 11.91 -9.35
CA VAL A 106 -4.82 13.04 -9.03
C VAL A 106 -5.21 14.25 -9.88
N LEU A 107 -5.28 14.11 -11.20
CA LEU A 107 -5.68 15.20 -12.09
C LEU A 107 -7.07 15.77 -11.74
N ARG A 108 -8.04 14.91 -11.43
CA ARG A 108 -9.38 15.35 -10.99
C ARG A 108 -9.35 16.07 -9.65
N SER A 109 -8.51 15.63 -8.73
CA SER A 109 -8.27 16.31 -7.45
C SER A 109 -7.64 17.69 -7.68
N ASP A 110 -6.64 17.78 -8.54
CA ASP A 110 -5.92 19.04 -8.81
C ASP A 110 -6.79 20.07 -9.51
N VAL A 111 -7.58 19.66 -10.51
CA VAL A 111 -8.57 20.53 -11.15
C VAL A 111 -9.58 21.05 -10.12
N ARG A 112 -10.01 20.20 -9.18
CA ARG A 112 -10.93 20.60 -8.12
C ARG A 112 -10.27 21.56 -7.13
N LYS A 113 -9.02 21.31 -6.71
CA LYS A 113 -8.25 22.21 -5.84
C LYS A 113 -8.05 23.56 -6.51
N SER A 114 -7.65 23.57 -7.79
CA SER A 114 -7.49 24.79 -8.60
C SER A 114 -8.78 25.61 -8.67
N LYS A 115 -9.93 24.98 -8.91
CA LYS A 115 -11.22 25.66 -8.89
C LYS A 115 -11.52 26.31 -7.52
N ILE A 116 -11.26 25.59 -6.43
CA ILE A 116 -11.46 26.12 -5.07
C ILE A 116 -10.50 27.28 -4.78
N THR A 117 -9.26 27.22 -5.26
CA THR A 117 -8.31 28.34 -5.18
C THR A 117 -8.82 29.56 -5.95
N GLN A 118 -9.37 29.37 -7.15
CA GLN A 118 -9.98 30.45 -7.94
C GLN A 118 -11.22 31.05 -7.26
N GLU A 119 -12.00 30.27 -6.51
CA GLU A 119 -13.15 30.77 -5.73
C GLU A 119 -12.75 31.79 -4.65
N LEU A 120 -11.49 31.80 -4.20
CA LEU A 120 -11.00 32.84 -3.27
C LEU A 120 -10.83 34.20 -3.93
N GLY A 121 -10.72 34.24 -5.26
CA GLY A 121 -10.67 35.45 -6.06
C GLY A 121 -9.62 36.46 -5.58
N THR A 122 -10.00 37.74 -5.55
CA THR A 122 -9.14 38.86 -5.15
C THR A 122 -8.98 39.01 -3.65
N THR A 123 -9.90 38.43 -2.85
CA THR A 123 -9.83 38.50 -1.38
C THR A 123 -8.69 37.65 -0.82
N GLY A 124 -8.29 36.60 -1.55
CA GLY A 124 -7.23 35.70 -1.12
C GLY A 124 -7.59 34.91 0.13
N LEU A 125 -6.60 34.27 0.76
CA LEU A 125 -6.78 33.52 2.00
C LEU A 125 -6.73 34.47 3.21
N LEU A 126 -7.65 34.27 4.16
CA LEU A 126 -7.73 35.08 5.39
C LEU A 126 -6.97 34.37 6.52
N TYR A 127 -5.99 35.06 7.11
CA TYR A 127 -5.04 34.47 8.06
C TYR A 127 -5.17 34.98 9.49
N THR A 128 -5.96 36.02 9.74
CA THR A 128 -6.18 36.56 11.09
C THR A 128 -7.66 36.86 11.30
N GLU A 129 -8.10 36.89 12.56
CA GLU A 129 -9.46 37.29 12.90
C GLU A 129 -9.78 38.72 12.43
N SER A 130 -8.81 39.63 12.52
CA SER A 130 -8.94 41.00 12.04
C SER A 130 -9.15 41.07 10.53
N MET A 131 -8.46 40.22 9.74
CA MET A 131 -8.69 40.12 8.30
C MET A 131 -10.07 39.58 7.98
N ILE A 132 -10.60 38.65 8.78
CA ILE A 132 -11.95 38.12 8.62
C ILE A 132 -12.98 39.23 8.85
N ASP A 133 -12.86 39.97 9.94
CA ASP A 133 -13.79 41.05 10.27
C ASP A 133 -13.75 42.17 9.23
N CYS A 134 -12.56 42.58 8.78
CA CYS A 134 -12.40 43.56 7.71
C CYS A 134 -12.95 43.08 6.37
N ALA A 135 -12.78 41.80 6.02
CA ALA A 135 -13.25 41.25 4.74
C ALA A 135 -14.78 41.12 4.69
N ILE A 136 -15.44 40.95 5.84
CA ILE A 136 -16.91 40.90 5.92
C ILE A 136 -17.51 42.31 6.00
N HIS A 137 -16.77 43.27 6.56
CA HIS A 137 -17.26 44.62 6.78
C HIS A 137 -17.69 45.29 5.46
N GLY A 138 -18.97 45.66 5.37
CA GLY A 138 -19.55 46.31 4.19
C GLY A 138 -19.99 45.36 3.06
N LEU A 139 -19.82 44.04 3.21
CA LEU A 139 -20.38 43.06 2.27
C LEU A 139 -21.86 42.79 2.53
N ARG A 140 -22.60 42.44 1.47
CA ARG A 140 -23.94 41.89 1.60
C ARG A 140 -23.87 40.52 2.27
N GLN A 141 -24.89 40.16 3.05
CA GLN A 141 -24.94 38.90 3.79
C GLN A 141 -24.73 37.66 2.90
N SER A 142 -25.29 37.65 1.69
CA SER A 142 -25.09 36.56 0.72
C SER A 142 -23.62 36.41 0.30
N ASP A 143 -22.94 37.52 0.09
CA ASP A 143 -21.58 37.57 -0.43
C ASP A 143 -20.58 37.22 0.68
N ALA A 144 -20.84 37.71 1.90
CA ALA A 144 -20.11 37.30 3.10
C ALA A 144 -20.21 35.79 3.35
N ILE A 145 -21.42 35.20 3.24
CA ILE A 145 -21.60 33.75 3.39
C ILE A 145 -20.82 32.98 2.32
N ASN A 146 -20.86 33.44 1.06
CA ASN A 146 -20.13 32.78 -0.03
C ASN A 146 -18.61 32.85 0.16
N LEU A 147 -18.10 34.02 0.58
CA LEU A 147 -16.69 34.21 0.92
C LEU A 147 -16.26 33.24 2.02
N ILE A 148 -16.96 33.21 3.15
CA ILE A 148 -16.61 32.35 4.30
C ILE A 148 -16.72 30.86 3.94
N LYS A 149 -17.74 30.45 3.16
CA LYS A 149 -17.82 29.08 2.65
C LYS A 149 -16.65 28.76 1.71
N GLY A 150 -16.18 29.71 0.91
CA GLY A 150 -14.99 29.58 0.06
C GLY A 150 -13.73 29.36 0.90
N GLN A 151 -13.51 30.18 1.93
CA GLN A 151 -12.40 30.03 2.89
C GLN A 151 -12.41 28.66 3.56
N LEU A 152 -13.55 28.21 4.08
CA LEU A 152 -13.70 26.91 4.73
C LEU A 152 -13.49 25.74 3.76
N ARG A 153 -13.94 25.84 2.50
CA ARG A 153 -13.67 24.82 1.47
C ARG A 153 -12.18 24.74 1.15
N TYR A 154 -11.52 25.89 0.98
CA TYR A 154 -10.10 25.97 0.68
C TYR A 154 -9.27 25.34 1.80
N ARG A 155 -9.51 25.74 3.04
CA ARG A 155 -8.82 25.21 4.23
C ARG A 155 -8.98 23.69 4.35
N LYS A 156 -10.18 23.16 4.11
CA LYS A 156 -10.43 21.71 4.15
C LYS A 156 -9.82 20.92 2.99
N LYS A 157 -9.93 21.42 1.76
CA LYS A 157 -9.69 20.64 0.54
C LYS A 157 -8.36 20.93 -0.14
N VAL A 158 -7.82 22.12 0.06
CA VAL A 158 -6.52 22.53 -0.47
C VAL A 158 -5.45 22.43 0.60
N LEU A 159 -5.66 23.06 1.76
CA LEU A 159 -4.70 23.03 2.88
C LEU A 159 -4.74 21.73 3.70
N GLY A 160 -5.82 20.93 3.58
CA GLY A 160 -5.96 19.70 4.37
C GLY A 160 -6.06 19.93 5.88
N GLN A 161 -6.38 21.16 6.32
CA GLN A 161 -6.36 21.55 7.71
C GLN A 161 -7.31 20.67 8.55
N VAL A 162 -6.77 20.12 9.65
CA VAL A 162 -7.53 19.26 10.56
C VAL A 162 -8.27 20.16 11.55
N ALA A 163 -9.60 20.08 11.54
CA ALA A 163 -10.42 20.85 12.48
C ALA A 163 -10.47 20.15 13.85
N THR A 164 -10.33 20.92 14.92
CA THR A 164 -10.55 20.47 16.31
C THR A 164 -11.94 19.86 16.50
N HIS A 165 -12.94 20.37 15.77
CA HIS A 165 -14.30 19.84 15.77
C HIS A 165 -14.75 19.43 14.36
N ARG A 166 -15.32 18.22 14.24
CA ARG A 166 -15.84 17.68 12.96
C ARG A 166 -16.92 18.57 12.32
N MET A 167 -17.55 19.45 13.10
CA MET A 167 -18.62 20.36 12.69
C MET A 167 -18.11 21.65 12.04
N SER A 168 -16.84 22.03 12.24
CA SER A 168 -16.28 23.32 11.77
C SER A 168 -16.34 23.50 10.25
N TYR A 169 -16.33 22.39 9.49
CA TYR A 169 -16.46 22.40 8.03
C TYR A 169 -17.86 22.08 7.49
N ARG A 170 -18.89 22.00 8.35
CA ARG A 170 -20.28 21.82 7.89
C ARG A 170 -20.89 23.18 7.55
N PHE A 171 -21.76 23.19 6.55
CA PHE A 171 -22.52 24.38 6.14
C PHE A 171 -24.00 24.30 6.52
N SER A 172 -24.43 23.15 7.03
CA SER A 172 -25.79 22.90 7.48
C SER A 172 -25.81 21.90 8.63
N GLU A 173 -26.82 22.03 9.47
CA GLU A 173 -27.10 21.14 10.59
C GLU A 173 -28.59 20.82 10.61
N GLY A 174 -28.95 19.53 10.70
CA GLY A 174 -30.36 19.11 10.69
C GLY A 174 -31.16 19.52 9.45
N GLY A 175 -30.50 19.80 8.32
CA GLY A 175 -31.16 20.27 7.09
C GLY A 175 -31.33 21.79 6.98
N VAL A 176 -30.93 22.56 8.01
CA VAL A 176 -30.97 24.02 8.02
C VAL A 176 -29.57 24.59 7.73
N GLN A 177 -29.47 25.64 6.91
CA GLN A 177 -28.19 26.31 6.64
C GLN A 177 -27.72 27.07 7.88
N LEU A 178 -26.42 27.00 8.17
CA LEU A 178 -25.82 27.74 9.28
C LEU A 178 -25.84 29.25 9.01
N SER A 179 -25.99 30.03 10.08
CA SER A 179 -25.95 31.49 10.04
C SER A 179 -24.54 32.00 9.68
N LEU A 180 -24.44 33.25 9.22
CA LEU A 180 -23.16 33.89 8.95
C LEU A 180 -22.28 33.91 10.21
N ASP A 181 -22.83 34.30 11.35
CA ASP A 181 -22.08 34.42 12.62
C ASP A 181 -21.50 33.07 13.07
N THR A 182 -22.25 31.98 12.89
CA THR A 182 -21.78 30.62 13.18
C THR A 182 -20.63 30.22 12.25
N LEU A 183 -20.74 30.50 10.95
CA LEU A 183 -19.69 30.19 9.97
C LEU A 183 -18.42 31.01 10.20
N VAL A 184 -18.56 32.28 10.60
CA VAL A 184 -17.45 33.16 10.96
C VAL A 184 -16.74 32.65 12.21
N SER A 185 -17.50 32.23 13.22
CA SER A 185 -16.95 31.65 14.45
C SER A 185 -16.11 30.41 14.14
N HIS A 186 -16.63 29.48 13.32
CA HIS A 186 -15.87 28.31 12.87
C HIS A 186 -14.60 28.68 12.12
N LEU A 187 -14.63 29.72 11.27
CA LEU A 187 -13.44 30.16 10.54
C LEU A 187 -12.40 30.79 11.47
N LYS A 188 -12.83 31.60 12.44
CA LYS A 188 -11.95 32.22 13.45
C LYS A 188 -11.28 31.16 14.31
N GLU A 189 -12.03 30.15 14.76
CA GLU A 189 -11.46 29.01 15.51
C GLU A 189 -10.36 28.28 14.71
N LEU A 190 -10.59 28.05 13.41
CA LEU A 190 -9.60 27.41 12.55
C LEU A 190 -8.36 28.28 12.33
N VAL A 191 -8.54 29.59 12.17
CA VAL A 191 -7.43 30.54 12.00
C VAL A 191 -6.63 30.72 13.30
N GLY A 192 -7.32 30.76 14.44
CA GLY A 192 -6.70 30.82 15.76
C GLY A 192 -5.90 29.55 16.07
N ALA A 193 -6.43 28.37 15.72
CA ALA A 193 -5.71 27.11 15.86
C ALA A 193 -4.46 27.04 14.97
N ASP A 194 -4.52 27.61 13.75
CA ASP A 194 -3.39 27.65 12.81
C ASP A 194 -2.18 28.45 13.27
N SER A 195 -2.36 29.39 14.20
CA SER A 195 -1.23 30.13 14.81
C SER A 195 -0.32 29.23 15.66
N THR A 196 -0.82 28.04 16.01
CA THR A 196 -0.09 26.93 16.66
C THR A 196 0.22 25.79 15.69
N SER A 197 -0.38 25.78 14.50
CA SER A 197 -0.25 24.73 13.48
C SER A 197 0.82 25.05 12.43
N GLY A 198 2.01 25.43 12.89
CA GLY A 198 3.25 25.21 12.11
C GLY A 198 3.52 23.72 11.85
N ALA A 199 2.67 22.81 12.36
CA ALA A 199 2.73 21.36 12.20
C ALA A 199 2.06 20.83 10.92
N LEU A 200 2.08 21.59 9.81
CA LEU A 200 1.66 21.08 8.49
C LEU A 200 2.76 20.29 7.77
N GLU A 201 3.77 19.79 8.49
CA GLU A 201 4.82 18.92 7.92
C GLU A 201 4.88 17.50 8.51
N GLU A 202 4.20 17.22 9.62
CA GLU A 202 4.36 15.91 10.29
C GLU A 202 3.68 14.75 9.57
N ASP A 203 2.54 14.98 8.90
CA ASP A 203 1.78 13.93 8.22
C ASP A 203 2.44 13.53 6.88
N ASP A 204 3.01 14.50 6.17
CA ASP A 204 3.77 14.23 4.95
C ASP A 204 5.07 13.49 5.28
N PHE A 205 5.88 13.99 6.24
CA PHE A 205 7.15 13.37 6.61
C PHE A 205 6.99 11.90 7.03
N ARG A 206 6.00 11.60 7.89
CA ARG A 206 5.72 10.21 8.28
C ARG A 206 5.29 9.36 7.09
N SER A 207 4.42 9.87 6.22
CA SER A 207 3.96 9.13 5.04
C SER A 207 5.06 8.88 4.01
N PHE A 208 6.03 9.79 3.91
CA PHE A 208 7.15 9.68 2.98
C PHE A 208 8.17 8.66 3.45
N TYR A 209 8.50 8.63 4.75
CA TYR A 209 9.68 7.92 5.22
C TYR A 209 9.38 6.65 6.03
N LEU A 210 8.24 6.56 6.71
CA LEU A 210 7.95 5.40 7.58
C LEU A 210 7.91 4.09 6.78
N GLY A 211 8.68 3.09 7.23
CA GLY A 211 8.76 1.76 6.63
C GLY A 211 9.62 1.67 5.37
N ARG A 212 10.28 2.76 4.95
CA ARG A 212 11.22 2.74 3.83
C ARG A 212 12.58 2.22 4.26
N THR A 213 13.26 1.58 3.30
CA THR A 213 14.69 1.27 3.39
C THR A 213 15.48 2.46 2.89
N CYS A 214 16.54 2.80 3.60
CA CYS A 214 17.49 3.82 3.25
C CYS A 214 18.86 3.16 3.03
N GLU A 215 19.51 3.53 1.94
CA GLU A 215 20.89 3.16 1.66
C GLU A 215 21.81 4.25 2.21
N LEU A 216 22.81 3.85 2.99
CA LEU A 216 23.84 4.76 3.50
C LEU A 216 25.00 4.81 2.51
N THR A 217 25.37 6.01 2.09
CA THR A 217 26.54 6.21 1.20
C THR A 217 27.86 6.20 1.96
N CYS A 218 27.81 6.38 3.29
CA CYS A 218 28.95 6.28 4.20
C CYS A 218 28.51 5.88 5.63
N ASP A 219 29.44 5.41 6.44
CA ASP A 219 29.19 5.07 7.84
C ASP A 219 28.94 6.36 8.66
N ILE A 220 27.77 6.45 9.31
CA ILE A 220 27.37 7.63 10.08
C ILE A 220 27.70 7.39 11.55
N THR A 221 28.61 8.18 12.11
CA THR A 221 28.93 8.14 13.54
C THR A 221 28.05 9.13 14.30
N LEU A 222 27.22 8.62 15.19
CA LEU A 222 26.37 9.40 16.07
C LEU A 222 27.16 9.99 17.25
N SER A 223 26.60 11.01 17.88
CA SER A 223 27.22 11.71 19.02
C SER A 223 27.41 10.84 20.26
N ASP A 224 26.68 9.73 20.38
CA ASP A 224 26.80 8.71 21.42
C ASP A 224 27.89 7.67 21.11
N GLY A 225 28.58 7.79 19.97
CA GLY A 225 29.63 6.88 19.52
C GLY A 225 29.13 5.65 18.76
N ASN A 226 27.83 5.53 18.55
CA ASN A 226 27.25 4.47 17.73
C ASN A 226 27.47 4.75 16.24
N VAL A 227 27.68 3.70 15.46
CA VAL A 227 27.89 3.80 14.01
C VAL A 227 26.71 3.14 13.31
N ILE A 228 26.08 3.88 12.41
CA ILE A 228 25.06 3.35 11.50
C ILE A 228 25.76 2.96 10.20
N ASP A 229 25.68 1.69 9.83
CA ASP A 229 26.34 1.10 8.68
C ASP A 229 25.37 0.31 7.78
N GLY A 230 25.62 0.35 6.46
CA GLY A 230 24.87 -0.44 5.47
C GLY A 230 23.44 0.06 5.18
N GLU A 231 22.51 -0.88 4.98
CA GLU A 231 21.09 -0.55 4.77
C GLU A 231 20.37 -0.42 6.11
N CYS A 232 19.60 0.65 6.27
CA CYS A 232 18.74 0.85 7.44
C CYS A 232 17.27 1.02 7.04
N THR A 233 16.35 0.64 7.91
CA THR A 233 14.92 0.81 7.69
C THR A 233 14.32 1.77 8.71
N ILE A 234 13.42 2.64 8.27
CA ILE A 234 12.76 3.59 9.17
C ILE A 234 11.62 2.86 9.88
N ASP A 235 11.92 2.34 11.06
CA ASP A 235 11.01 1.50 11.84
C ASP A 235 9.90 2.32 12.49
N ASN A 236 10.24 3.50 13.01
CA ASN A 236 9.26 4.38 13.63
C ASN A 236 9.68 5.85 13.54
N ILE A 237 8.68 6.73 13.62
CA ILE A 237 8.85 8.17 13.78
C ILE A 237 8.00 8.55 14.99
N ILE A 238 8.49 9.35 15.92
CA ILE A 238 7.76 9.72 17.13
C ILE A 238 7.84 11.24 17.25
N SER A 239 6.69 11.90 17.24
CA SER A 239 6.58 13.32 17.61
C SER A 239 6.28 13.37 19.10
N ASP A 240 7.13 14.07 19.86
CA ASP A 240 6.82 14.38 21.24
C ASP A 240 5.86 15.56 21.31
N GLY A 241 5.11 15.69 22.42
CA GLY A 241 4.14 16.78 22.60
C GLY A 241 4.76 18.18 22.64
N SER A 242 6.09 18.30 22.53
CA SER A 242 6.85 19.54 22.39
C SER A 242 7.16 19.91 20.94
N GLY A 243 6.86 19.04 19.97
CA GLY A 243 7.13 19.25 18.55
C GLY A 243 8.52 18.81 18.09
N GLU A 244 9.30 18.12 18.94
CA GLU A 244 10.50 17.42 18.48
C GLU A 244 10.12 16.06 17.90
N VAL A 245 10.63 15.80 16.69
CA VAL A 245 10.41 14.55 15.99
C VAL A 245 11.68 13.71 16.05
N THR A 246 11.55 12.48 16.56
CA THR A 246 12.61 11.48 16.62
C THR A 246 12.33 10.35 15.64
N ILE A 247 13.38 9.82 15.02
CA ILE A 247 13.33 8.83 13.96
C ILE A 247 14.11 7.61 14.43
N HIS A 248 13.48 6.44 14.36
CA HIS A 248 14.06 5.17 14.73
C HIS A 248 14.52 4.45 13.46
N LEU A 249 15.83 4.32 13.31
CA LEU A 249 16.48 3.62 12.21
C LEU A 249 16.86 2.21 12.69
N ASN A 250 16.39 1.19 12.00
CA ASN A 250 16.76 -0.20 12.25
C ASN A 250 17.80 -0.64 11.22
N GLY A 251 19.07 -0.67 11.65
CA GLY A 251 20.21 -1.10 10.85
C GLY A 251 20.71 -2.48 11.24
N SER A 252 21.75 -2.95 10.54
CA SER A 252 22.34 -4.29 10.77
C SER A 252 22.92 -4.47 12.19
N SER A 253 23.34 -3.36 12.78
CA SER A 253 24.02 -3.24 14.07
C SER A 253 23.08 -2.90 15.24
N GLY A 254 21.81 -2.57 14.97
CA GLY A 254 20.80 -2.28 16.00
C GLY A 254 19.79 -1.21 15.61
N ILE A 255 19.01 -0.76 16.60
CA ILE A 255 18.06 0.35 16.45
C ILE A 255 18.73 1.63 16.97
N PHE A 256 18.74 2.66 16.13
CA PHE A 256 19.32 3.96 16.40
C PHE A 256 18.23 5.03 16.40
N THR A 257 18.39 6.05 17.25
CA THR A 257 17.44 7.16 17.34
C THR A 257 18.14 8.47 16.97
N ILE A 258 17.58 9.19 16.01
CA ILE A 258 18.09 10.51 15.58
C ILE A 258 16.96 11.54 15.52
N SER A 259 17.30 12.82 15.67
CA SER A 259 16.35 13.92 15.50
C SER A 259 16.01 14.13 14.02
N ARG A 260 14.82 14.66 13.74
CA ARG A 260 14.39 15.01 12.37
C ARG A 260 15.34 15.97 11.65
N SER A 261 15.83 17.00 12.34
CA SER A 261 16.79 17.96 11.76
C SER A 261 18.05 17.25 11.25
N LEU A 262 18.67 16.43 12.09
CA LEU A 262 19.84 15.63 11.72
C LEU A 262 19.55 14.68 10.54
N PHE A 263 18.37 14.07 10.50
CA PHE A 263 18.01 13.18 9.39
C PHE A 263 17.80 13.93 8.07
N GLU A 264 17.17 15.10 8.09
CA GLU A 264 16.99 15.94 6.92
C GLU A 264 18.34 16.48 6.42
N ASP A 265 19.25 16.86 7.32
CA ASP A 265 20.62 17.24 6.98
C ASP A 265 21.36 16.09 6.29
N LEU A 266 21.25 14.86 6.81
CA LEU A 266 21.86 13.68 6.22
C LEU A 266 21.27 13.29 4.85
N ILE A 267 19.99 13.59 4.59
CA ILE A 267 19.40 13.45 3.26
C ILE A 267 19.94 14.53 2.32
N ASN A 268 20.01 15.78 2.78
CA ASN A 268 20.49 16.90 1.97
C ASN A 268 21.98 16.74 1.60
N ASP A 269 22.76 16.08 2.45
CA ASP A 269 24.16 15.76 2.24
C ASP A 269 24.38 14.45 1.44
N ASP A 270 23.32 13.84 0.91
CA ASP A 270 23.33 12.55 0.21
C ASP A 270 23.94 11.39 1.04
N ALA A 271 24.01 11.54 2.37
CA ALA A 271 24.50 10.50 3.29
C ALA A 271 23.47 9.37 3.48
N ILE A 272 22.17 9.71 3.42
CA ILE A 272 21.04 8.80 3.48
C ILE A 272 20.22 8.92 2.20
N VAL A 273 20.06 7.83 1.46
CA VAL A 273 19.23 7.77 0.26
C VAL A 273 18.00 6.89 0.52
N PRO A 274 16.79 7.46 0.65
CA PRO A 274 15.56 6.68 0.79
C PRO A 274 15.19 6.00 -0.54
N LEU A 275 14.97 4.68 -0.50
CA LEU A 275 14.55 3.87 -1.66
C LEU A 275 13.03 3.88 -1.90
#